data_AF-A0A8B6BK02-F1
#
_entry.id   AF-A0A8B6BK02-F1
#
_cell.length_a   1.000
_cell.length_b   1.000
_cell.length_c   1.000
_cell.angle_alpha   90.00
_cell.angle_beta   90.00
_cell.angle_gamma   90.00
#
_symmetry.space_group_name_H-M   'P 1'
#
loop_
_entity.id
_entity.type
_entity.pdbx_description
1 polymer ?
#
loop_
_entity_poly.entity_id
_entity_poly.type
_entity_poly.pdbx_seq_one_letter_code
_entity_poly.pdbx_strand_id
1 'polypeptide(L)'
;MESQNPTESENRQNLLRAVKKEVKQIMEEAVTRKFVHEESSSITSLSGAVEACLLHGLRKRALGLFKLSTTTALLQKLSKSCEPAAHVLKASENIELAIEQN
;
A
#
# COMPACT_ATOMS: atom_id res chain seq x y z
N MET A 1 27.96 13.19 -0.37
CA MET A 1 27.49 12.48 -1.57
C MET A 1 27.16 11.06 -1.12
N GLU A 2 25.89 10.76 -0.89
CA GLU A 2 25.45 9.38 -0.61
C GLU A 2 25.63 8.55 -1.88
N SER A 3 26.59 7.64 -1.85
CA SER A 3 26.79 6.62 -2.86
C SER A 3 25.51 5.80 -2.97
N GLN A 4 24.73 6.00 -4.03
CA GLN A 4 23.57 5.16 -4.31
C GLN A 4 24.04 3.72 -4.48
N ASN A 5 23.65 2.83 -3.56
CA ASN A 5 23.93 1.41 -3.68
C ASN A 5 23.21 0.87 -4.92
N PRO A 6 23.90 0.27 -5.91
CA PRO A 6 23.28 -0.19 -7.15
C PRO A 6 22.14 -1.18 -6.91
N THR A 7 22.25 -2.01 -5.86
CA THR A 7 21.23 -2.97 -5.42
C THR A 7 19.94 -2.29 -4.94
N GLU A 8 20.02 -1.12 -4.31
CA GLU A 8 18.83 -0.39 -3.82
C GLU A 8 18.04 0.22 -4.99
N SER A 9 18.76 0.78 -5.97
CA SER A 9 18.13 1.30 -7.19
C SER A 9 17.44 0.19 -7.97
N GLU A 10 18.07 -0.99 -8.09
CA GLU A 10 17.48 -2.15 -8.73
C GLU A 10 16.24 -2.67 -8.00
N ASN A 11 16.30 -2.77 -6.66
CA ASN A 11 15.15 -3.16 -5.84
C ASN A 11 13.97 -2.19 -6.00
N ARG A 12 14.25 -0.88 -5.96
CA ARG A 12 13.24 0.15 -6.21
C ARG A 12 12.64 0.00 -7.61
N GLN A 13 13.47 -0.24 -8.63
CA GLN A 13 13.02 -0.44 -10.00
C GLN A 13 12.10 -1.67 -10.11
N ASN A 14 12.42 -2.76 -9.42
CA ASN A 14 11.64 -3.98 -9.42
C ASN A 14 10.28 -3.80 -8.73
N LEU A 15 10.23 -3.09 -7.60
CA LEU A 15 8.97 -2.73 -6.95
C LEU A 15 8.07 -1.88 -7.85
N LEU A 16 8.64 -0.88 -8.52
CA LEU A 16 7.89 -0.05 -9.47
C LEU A 16 7.40 -0.86 -10.67
N ARG A 17 8.18 -1.84 -11.15
CA ARG A 17 7.75 -2.76 -12.22
C ARG A 17 6.58 -3.63 -11.76
N ALA A 18 6.62 -4.15 -10.53
CA ALA A 18 5.54 -4.95 -9.96
C ALA A 18 4.24 -4.14 -9.87
N VAL A 19 4.27 -2.94 -9.27
CA VAL A 19 3.08 -2.07 -9.19
C VAL A 19 2.52 -1.76 -10.58
N LYS A 20 3.38 -1.40 -11.56
CA LYS A 20 2.93 -1.13 -12.94
C LYS A 20 2.28 -2.34 -13.60
N LYS A 21 2.81 -3.55 -13.37
CA LYS A 21 2.24 -4.78 -13.89
C LYS A 21 0.84 -5.02 -13.31
N GLU A 22 0.67 -4.90 -12.00
CA GLU A 22 -0.62 -5.13 -11.35
C GLU A 22 -1.66 -4.06 -11.74
N VAL A 23 -1.24 -2.79 -11.90
CA VAL A 23 -2.11 -1.72 -12.43
C VAL A 23 -2.57 -2.02 -13.86
N LYS A 24 -1.69 -2.57 -14.70
CA LYS A 24 -2.08 -2.99 -16.05
C LYS A 24 -3.10 -4.12 -16.00
N GLN A 25 -2.88 -5.11 -15.13
CA GLN A 25 -3.78 -6.26 -14.98
C GLN A 25 -5.19 -5.84 -14.55
N ILE A 26 -5.31 -4.99 -13.52
CA ILE A 26 -6.63 -4.53 -13.05
C ILE A 26 -7.33 -3.65 -14.09
N MET A 27 -6.56 -2.88 -14.88
CA MET A 27 -7.11 -2.08 -15.99
C MET A 27 -7.67 -2.98 -17.10
N GLU A 28 -6.93 -4.02 -17.50
CA GLU A 28 -7.39 -4.99 -18.50
C GLU A 28 -8.64 -5.75 -18.02
N GLU A 29 -8.68 -6.15 -16.75
CA GLU A 29 -9.85 -6.76 -16.14
C GLU A 29 -11.06 -5.82 -16.18
N ALA A 30 -10.90 -4.58 -15.73
CA ALA A 30 -11.95 -3.57 -15.74
C ALA A 30 -12.50 -3.31 -17.14
N VAL A 31 -11.63 -3.23 -18.15
CA VAL A 31 -12.02 -3.01 -19.55
C VAL A 31 -12.79 -4.20 -20.12
N THR A 32 -12.34 -5.42 -19.80
CA THR A 32 -12.91 -6.67 -20.34
C THR A 32 -14.22 -7.04 -19.65
N ARG A 33 -14.25 -6.97 -18.31
CA ARG A 33 -15.40 -7.38 -17.49
C ARG A 33 -16.38 -6.23 -17.22
N LYS A 34 -16.02 -5.00 -17.58
CA LYS A 34 -16.77 -3.75 -17.30
C LYS A 34 -16.93 -3.41 -15.82
N PHE A 35 -16.42 -4.26 -14.94
CA PHE A 35 -16.45 -4.13 -13.49
C PHE A 35 -15.30 -4.95 -12.89
N VAL A 36 -14.81 -4.55 -11.72
CA VAL A 36 -13.83 -5.31 -10.94
C VAL A 36 -14.48 -5.69 -9.63
N HIS A 37 -14.57 -6.99 -9.36
CA HIS A 37 -15.17 -7.51 -8.13
C HIS A 37 -14.23 -7.32 -6.94
N GLU A 38 -14.76 -7.03 -5.75
CA GLU A 38 -13.95 -6.81 -4.54
C GLU A 38 -13.10 -8.04 -4.15
N GLU A 39 -13.59 -9.24 -4.47
CA GLU A 39 -12.86 -10.52 -4.29
C GLU A 39 -11.92 -10.85 -5.45
N SER A 40 -11.71 -9.94 -6.41
CA SER A 40 -10.82 -10.17 -7.53
C SER A 40 -9.38 -10.39 -7.05
N SER A 41 -8.74 -11.43 -7.58
CA SER A 41 -7.33 -11.71 -7.31
C SER A 41 -6.42 -10.55 -7.73
N SER A 42 -6.79 -9.80 -8.77
CA SER A 42 -6.06 -8.60 -9.23
C SER A 42 -6.05 -7.50 -8.17
N ILE A 43 -7.11 -7.36 -7.35
CA ILE A 43 -7.16 -6.40 -6.23
C ILE A 43 -6.16 -6.83 -5.15
N THR A 44 -6.19 -8.10 -4.76
CA THR A 44 -5.27 -8.64 -3.75
C THR A 44 -3.81 -8.51 -4.19
N SER A 45 -3.50 -8.86 -5.44
CA SER A 45 -2.14 -8.75 -5.99
C SER A 45 -1.66 -7.29 -6.07
N LEU A 46 -2.51 -6.37 -6.53
CA LEU A 46 -2.19 -4.94 -6.54
C LEU A 46 -1.93 -4.41 -5.13
N SER A 47 -2.76 -4.80 -4.15
CA SER A 47 -2.63 -4.37 -2.76
C SER A 47 -1.29 -4.81 -2.17
N GLY A 48 -0.88 -6.06 -2.41
CA GLY A 48 0.45 -6.56 -2.00
C GLY A 48 1.61 -5.83 -2.67
N ALA A 49 1.51 -5.52 -3.96
CA ALA A 49 2.55 -4.77 -4.67
C ALA A 49 2.68 -3.33 -4.16
N VAL A 50 1.55 -2.66 -3.87
CA VAL A 50 1.52 -1.32 -3.27
C VAL A 50 2.09 -1.34 -1.86
N GLU A 51 1.69 -2.30 -1.02
CA GLU A 51 2.23 -2.45 0.33
C GLU A 51 3.75 -2.64 0.30
N ALA A 52 4.26 -3.58 -0.50
CA ALA A 52 5.70 -3.79 -0.65
C ALA A 52 6.44 -2.52 -1.10
N CYS A 53 5.84 -1.75 -2.02
CA CYS A 53 6.39 -0.48 -2.48
C CYS A 53 6.38 0.60 -1.39
N LEU A 54 5.33 0.70 -0.58
CA LEU A 54 5.23 1.66 0.52
C LEU A 54 6.18 1.34 1.66
N LEU A 55 6.36 0.05 1.96
CA LEU A 55 7.28 -0.42 3.01
C LEU A 55 8.75 -0.27 2.62
N HIS A 56 9.06 -0.14 1.33
CA HIS A 56 10.43 0.06 0.87
C HIS A 56 11.02 1.38 1.38
N GLY A 57 12.13 1.31 2.10
CA GLY A 57 12.81 2.46 2.69
C GLY A 57 12.20 2.95 4.01
N LEU A 58 11.09 2.36 4.47
CA LEU A 58 10.61 2.61 5.83
C LEU A 58 11.47 1.87 6.83
N ARG A 59 12.04 2.61 7.79
CA ARG A 59 12.71 1.98 8.93
C ARG A 59 11.67 1.31 9.80
N LYS A 60 11.73 -0.01 9.92
CA LYS A 60 10.95 -0.75 10.92
C LYS A 60 11.39 -0.27 12.30
N ARG A 61 10.55 0.52 12.97
CA ARG A 61 10.81 0.92 14.35
C ARG A 61 10.40 -0.24 15.25
N ALA A 62 11.36 -1.09 15.59
CA ALA A 62 11.21 -2.24 16.48
C ALA A 62 11.07 -1.82 17.96
N LEU A 63 10.21 -0.85 18.25
CA LEU A 63 9.77 -0.58 19.62
C LEU A 63 8.46 -1.35 19.79
N GLY A 64 8.52 -2.47 20.51
CA GLY A 64 7.48 -3.50 20.64
C GLY A 64 6.18 -3.08 21.34
N LEU A 65 5.66 -1.90 21.02
CA LEU A 65 4.48 -1.27 21.63
C LEU A 65 3.42 -0.81 20.61
N PHE A 66 3.68 -0.90 19.29
CA PHE A 66 2.70 -0.52 18.28
C PHE A 66 2.07 -1.78 17.67
N LYS A 67 0.80 -2.04 18.02
CA LYS A 67 -0.07 -3.02 17.35
C LYS A 67 -0.43 -2.63 15.91
N LEU A 68 -0.10 -1.41 15.47
CA LEU A 68 -0.48 -0.89 14.16
C LEU A 68 0.43 -1.45 13.05
N SER A 69 -0.19 -1.80 11.92
CA SER A 69 0.54 -2.11 10.69
C SER A 69 1.48 -0.94 10.33
N THR A 70 2.65 -1.24 9.76
CA THR A 70 3.63 -0.20 9.40
C THR A 70 3.03 0.81 8.40
N THR A 71 2.09 0.37 7.57
CA THR A 71 1.33 1.18 6.63
C THR A 71 0.32 2.10 7.32
N THR A 72 -0.37 1.64 8.37
CA THR A 72 -1.29 2.48 9.16
C THR A 72 -0.53 3.61 9.86
N ALA A 73 0.65 3.32 10.43
CA ALA A 73 1.49 4.33 11.05
C ALA A 73 2.01 5.38 10.02
N LEU A 74 2.30 4.96 8.79
CA LEU A 74 2.63 5.87 7.69
C LEU A 74 1.44 6.78 7.36
N LEU A 75 0.24 6.22 7.21
CA LEU A 75 -0.99 6.96 6.92
C LEU A 75 -1.30 8.00 8.01
N GLN A 76 -1.18 7.65 9.29
CA GLN A 76 -1.34 8.58 10.42
C GLN A 76 -0.37 9.76 10.39
N LYS A 77 0.84 9.56 9.84
CA LYS A 77 1.80 10.64 9.68
C LYS A 77 1.46 11.52 8.48
N LEU A 78 1.07 10.91 7.35
CA LEU A 78 0.74 11.62 6.11
C LEU A 78 -0.57 12.40 6.21
N SER A 79 -1.56 11.91 6.96
CA SER A 79 -2.88 12.55 7.11
C SER A 79 -2.80 13.98 7.66
N LYS A 80 -1.71 14.32 8.38
CA LYS A 80 -1.48 15.67 8.93
C LYS A 80 -1.19 16.72 7.87
N SER A 81 -0.71 16.32 6.69
CA SER A 81 -0.31 17.23 5.61
C SER A 81 -0.88 16.85 4.24
N CYS A 82 -1.65 15.76 4.16
CA CYS A 82 -2.24 15.25 2.93
C CYS A 82 -3.70 14.86 3.20
N GLU A 83 -4.63 15.68 2.72
CA GLU A 83 -6.07 15.46 2.87
C GLU A 83 -6.53 14.11 2.30
N PRO A 84 -6.11 13.67 1.09
CA PRO A 84 -6.42 12.32 0.61
C PRO A 84 -5.99 11.20 1.57
N ALA A 85 -4.82 11.34 2.21
CA ALA A 85 -4.36 10.35 3.19
C ALA A 85 -5.23 10.35 4.47
N ALA A 86 -5.75 11.51 4.88
CA ALA A 86 -6.68 11.62 6.00
C ALA A 86 -8.02 10.92 5.71
N HIS A 87 -8.54 11.05 4.48
CA HIS A 87 -9.74 10.32 4.06
C HIS A 87 -9.53 8.80 4.10
N VAL A 88 -8.40 8.31 3.58
CA VAL A 88 -8.07 6.88 3.60
C VAL A 88 -7.92 6.37 5.03
N LEU A 89 -7.24 7.12 5.90
CA LEU A 89 -7.08 6.75 7.31
C LEU A 89 -8.43 6.61 8.01
N LYS A 90 -9.32 7.61 7.86
CA LYS A 90 -10.66 7.57 8.45
C LYS A 90 -11.49 6.40 7.92
N ALA A 91 -11.39 6.10 6.63
CA ALA A 91 -12.08 4.94 6.04
C ALA A 91 -11.56 3.63 6.63
N SER A 92 -10.23 3.49 6.80
CA SER A 92 -9.61 2.33 7.44
C SER A 92 -10.08 2.14 8.88
N GLU A 93 -10.08 3.22 9.68
CA GLU A 93 -10.54 3.19 11.08
C GLU A 93 -12.01 2.75 11.18
N ASN A 94 -12.88 3.23 10.28
CA ASN A 94 -14.28 2.81 10.24
C ASN A 94 -14.43 1.31 9.91
N ILE A 95 -13.60 0.77 9.01
CA ILE A 95 -13.60 -0.66 8.66
C ILE A 95 -13.14 -1.49 9.85
N GLU A 96 -12.05 -1.10 10.52
CA GLU A 96 -11.54 -1.79 11.71
C GLU A 96 -12.59 -1.84 12.82
N LEU A 97 -13.26 -0.70 13.11
CA LEU A 97 -14.35 -0.63 14.08
C LEU A 97 -15.55 -1.52 13.71
N ALA A 98 -15.93 -1.57 12.43
CA ALA A 98 -17.03 -2.40 11.97
C ALA A 98 -16.71 -3.91 12.10
N ILE A 99 -15.45 -4.29 11.93
CA ILE A 99 -14.99 -5.68 12.14
C ILE A 99 -15.03 -6.05 13.62
N GLU A 100 -14.65 -5.14 14.52
CA GLU A 100 -14.67 -5.38 15.98
C GLU A 100 -16.08 -5.48 16.58
N GLN A 101 -17.10 -4.97 15.88
CA GLN A 101 -18.50 -4.97 16.32
C GLN A 101 -19.32 -6.18 15.81
N ASN A 102 -18.73 -7.03 14.97
CA ASN A 102 -19.31 -8.27 14.44
C ASN A 102 -18.67 -9.50 15.10
#